data_AF-A0ABD7SRZ0-F1
#
_entry.id   AF-A0ABD7SRZ0-F1
#
_cell.length_a   1.000
_cell.length_b   1.000
_cell.length_c   1.000
_cell.angle_alpha   90.00
_cell.angle_beta   90.00
_cell.angle_gamma   90.00
#
_symmetry.space_group_name_H-M   'P 1'
#
loop_
_entity.id
_entity.type
_entity.pdbx_description
1 polymer ?
#
loop_
_entity_poly.entity_id
_entity_poly.type
_entity_poly.pdbx_seq_one_letter_code
_entity_poly.pdbx_strand_id
1 'polypeptide(L)'
;MVITQTLCKMGIPQYSLGQIEDSYFQILDTDIYETPLYSMNKTVLVKLPQEMMPEGIFQPFECSKFDLDNSQVRAHVTITRNEIDIVFYYALYISKNRNEEGQQLIRDTVAKEFSKVDFLTESKAIVTKVLNRAIDGINELELKCFLKFLTQSATSVVDAELEQSGDLEWDLLCKHEQHLNDMLNDLAVYKATLRKNALIKYLEQDKRPLTKEMSELVEQSFS
;
A
#
# COMPACT_ATOMS: atom_id res chain seq x y z
N MET A 1 -15.61 5.74 12.28
CA MET A 1 -15.69 4.67 11.27
C MET A 1 -14.82 5.04 10.09
N VAL A 2 -14.01 4.13 9.55
CA VAL A 2 -13.45 4.33 8.20
C VAL A 2 -14.57 4.06 7.20
N ILE A 3 -14.94 5.06 6.42
CA ILE A 3 -15.97 4.92 5.39
C ILE A 3 -15.29 4.42 4.12
N THR A 4 -15.72 3.25 3.65
CA THR A 4 -15.30 2.73 2.34
C THR A 4 -16.36 3.10 1.30
N GLN A 5 -15.94 3.82 0.26
CA GLN A 5 -16.71 4.07 -0.94
C GLN A 5 -16.09 3.35 -2.12
N THR A 6 -16.87 3.09 -3.15
CA THR A 6 -16.35 2.52 -4.38
C THR A 6 -16.10 3.63 -5.39
N LEU A 7 -14.84 3.83 -5.78
CA LEU A 7 -14.48 4.64 -6.93
C LEU A 7 -14.60 3.82 -8.22
N CYS A 8 -15.22 4.46 -9.22
CA CYS A 8 -15.36 3.96 -10.59
C CYS A 8 -16.23 2.69 -10.71
N LYS A 9 -16.64 2.37 -11.94
CA LYS A 9 -17.42 1.15 -12.24
C LYS A 9 -16.71 -0.15 -11.87
N MET A 10 -15.38 -0.11 -11.70
CA MET A 10 -14.54 -1.30 -11.46
C MET A 10 -14.32 -1.64 -9.98
N GLY A 11 -14.99 -0.99 -9.04
CA GLY A 11 -15.00 -1.53 -7.67
C GLY A 11 -13.86 -1.07 -6.74
N ILE A 12 -13.16 0.04 -7.02
CA ILE A 12 -11.97 0.42 -6.23
C ILE A 12 -12.40 0.94 -4.85
N PRO A 13 -11.97 0.32 -3.75
CA PRO A 13 -12.25 0.85 -2.42
C PRO A 13 -11.51 2.18 -2.20
N GLN A 14 -12.23 3.17 -1.70
CA GLN A 14 -11.71 4.46 -1.25
C GLN A 14 -12.10 4.63 0.21
N TYR A 15 -11.10 4.83 1.05
CA TYR A 15 -11.24 4.97 2.49
C TYR A 15 -11.29 6.46 2.86
N SER A 16 -12.10 6.81 3.84
CA SER A 16 -12.12 8.15 4.44
C SER A 16 -12.39 8.06 5.94
N LEU A 17 -11.87 9.03 6.68
CA LEU A 17 -12.01 9.05 8.13
C LEU A 17 -13.36 9.68 8.53
N GLY A 18 -14.18 8.92 9.25
CA GLY A 18 -15.38 9.46 9.90
C GLY A 18 -15.06 10.34 11.12
N GLN A 19 -16.09 10.90 11.74
CA GLN A 19 -15.93 11.78 12.90
C GLN A 19 -15.26 11.07 14.08
N ILE A 20 -14.26 11.71 14.69
CA ILE A 20 -13.63 11.26 15.94
C ILE A 20 -14.33 11.93 17.13
N GLU A 21 -14.90 11.11 18.01
CA GLU A 21 -15.63 11.56 19.19
C GLU A 21 -14.69 11.78 20.39
N ASP A 22 -15.09 12.67 21.31
CA ASP A 22 -14.39 12.89 22.58
C ASP A 22 -14.34 11.62 23.46
N SER A 23 -15.35 10.76 23.35
CA SER A 23 -15.51 9.53 24.12
C SER A 23 -14.34 8.54 23.94
N TYR A 24 -13.58 8.66 22.85
CA TYR A 24 -12.42 7.82 22.56
C TYR A 24 -11.15 8.24 23.31
N PHE A 25 -11.13 9.42 23.92
CA PHE A 25 -9.95 9.98 24.57
C PHE A 25 -10.02 9.83 26.09
N GLN A 26 -9.03 9.16 26.65
CA GLN A 26 -8.82 9.08 28.09
C GLN A 26 -7.56 9.87 28.45
N ILE A 27 -7.76 11.03 29.06
CA ILE A 27 -6.67 11.87 29.55
C ILE A 27 -6.23 11.35 30.92
N LEU A 28 -4.95 10.95 31.03
CA LEU A 28 -4.38 10.48 32.29
C LEU A 28 -3.86 11.65 33.14
N ASP A 29 -3.50 11.32 34.38
CA ASP A 29 -2.86 12.26 35.29
C ASP A 29 -1.52 12.77 34.73
N THR A 30 -1.13 13.95 35.20
CA THR A 30 0.13 14.57 34.79
C THR A 30 1.26 14.03 35.68
N ASP A 31 2.24 13.37 35.07
CA ASP A 31 3.45 12.93 35.75
C ASP A 31 4.45 14.07 35.84
N ILE A 32 5.05 14.24 37.03
CA ILE A 32 6.07 15.26 37.28
C ILE A 32 7.36 14.54 37.68
N TYR A 33 8.44 14.83 36.97
CA TYR A 33 9.77 14.33 37.29
C TYR A 33 10.70 15.49 37.58
N GLU A 34 11.42 15.39 38.68
CA GLU A 34 12.39 16.39 39.12
C GLU A 34 13.67 15.66 39.50
N THR A 35 14.63 15.59 38.56
CA THR A 35 16.09 15.35 38.71
C THR A 35 16.67 14.64 37.46
N PRO A 36 17.68 15.20 36.74
CA PRO A 36 18.25 16.56 36.79
C PRO A 36 17.46 17.58 35.94
N LEU A 37 16.34 17.17 35.37
CA LEU A 37 15.39 18.00 34.65
C LEU A 37 14.14 18.14 35.52
N TYR A 38 13.50 19.30 35.46
CA TYR A 38 12.09 19.40 35.82
C TYR A 38 11.27 19.21 34.56
N SER A 39 10.49 18.14 34.52
CA SER A 39 9.64 17.80 33.37
C SER A 39 8.24 17.45 33.81
N MET A 40 7.27 17.90 33.02
CA MET A 40 5.89 17.44 33.12
C MET A 40 5.61 16.59 31.89
N ASN A 41 4.95 15.45 32.11
CA ASN A 41 4.48 14.56 31.08
C ASN A 41 2.98 14.34 31.27
N LYS A 42 2.24 14.25 30.18
CA LYS A 42 0.83 13.91 30.22
C LYS A 42 0.49 12.96 29.09
N THR A 43 -0.15 11.87 29.43
CA THR A 43 -0.52 10.83 28.47
C THR A 43 -2.00 10.92 28.17
N VAL A 44 -2.35 10.86 26.90
CA VAL A 44 -3.72 10.68 26.42
C VAL A 44 -3.78 9.36 25.70
N LEU A 45 -4.55 8.42 26.25
CA LEU A 45 -4.85 7.15 25.62
C LEU A 45 -6.04 7.34 24.68
N VAL A 46 -5.93 6.88 23.45
CA VAL A 46 -7.00 6.95 22.47
C VAL A 46 -7.43 5.54 22.10
N LYS A 47 -8.64 5.19 22.51
CA LYS A 47 -9.25 3.87 22.29
C LYS A 47 -10.25 3.97 21.16
N LEU A 48 -9.77 3.74 19.95
CA LEU A 48 -10.60 3.77 18.77
C LEU A 48 -11.33 2.42 18.59
N PRO A 49 -12.60 2.42 18.15
CA PRO A 49 -13.29 1.19 17.80
C PRO A 49 -12.59 0.50 16.63
N GLN A 50 -12.72 -0.83 16.55
CA GLN A 50 -12.07 -1.63 15.49
C GLN A 50 -12.44 -1.17 14.07
N GLU A 51 -13.65 -0.63 13.90
CA GLU A 51 -14.13 -0.05 12.63
C GLU A 51 -13.39 1.22 12.20
N MET A 52 -12.68 1.88 13.13
CA MET A 52 -11.81 3.05 12.86
C MET A 52 -10.36 2.65 12.63
N MET A 53 -9.95 1.49 13.15
CA MET A 53 -8.61 0.92 12.95
C MET A 53 -8.71 -0.54 12.47
N PRO A 54 -9.25 -0.80 11.26
CA PRO A 54 -9.33 -2.14 10.73
C PRO A 54 -7.93 -2.73 10.51
N GLU A 55 -7.81 -4.04 10.69
CA GLU A 55 -6.55 -4.76 10.54
C GLU A 55 -5.96 -4.56 9.13
N GLY A 56 -4.65 -4.33 9.06
CA GLY A 56 -3.93 -4.17 7.80
C GLY A 56 -3.88 -2.73 7.25
N ILE A 57 -4.75 -1.83 7.73
CA ILE A 57 -4.72 -0.40 7.36
C ILE A 57 -3.62 0.35 8.14
N PHE A 58 -3.57 0.14 9.46
CA PHE A 58 -2.61 0.80 10.32
C PHE A 58 -1.55 -0.18 10.77
N GLN A 59 -0.30 0.03 10.35
CA GLN A 59 0.83 -0.71 10.91
C GLN A 59 1.20 -0.13 12.26
N PRO A 60 1.62 -0.93 13.25
CA PRO A 60 2.20 -0.40 14.48
C PRO A 60 3.43 0.42 14.12
N PHE A 61 3.48 1.66 14.58
CA PHE A 61 4.65 2.51 14.40
C PHE A 61 4.78 3.51 15.54
N GLU A 62 6.04 3.87 15.79
CA GLU A 62 6.42 4.93 16.71
C GLU A 62 6.89 6.10 15.83
N CYS A 63 6.11 7.18 15.74
CA CYS A 63 6.49 8.28 14.85
C CYS A 63 5.97 9.66 15.29
N SER A 64 6.83 10.64 15.00
CA SER A 64 6.68 12.09 15.04
C SER A 64 6.66 12.74 16.42
N LYS A 65 7.65 13.61 16.65
CA LYS A 65 7.50 14.76 17.54
C LYS A 65 6.59 15.75 16.85
N PHE A 66 5.47 16.08 17.48
CA PHE A 66 4.63 17.20 17.07
C PHE A 66 4.98 18.40 17.94
N ASP A 67 5.38 19.50 17.30
CA ASP A 67 5.43 20.79 17.97
C ASP A 67 3.98 21.32 18.04
N LEU A 68 3.56 21.75 19.23
CA LEU A 68 2.23 22.34 19.43
C LEU A 68 2.27 23.83 19.13
N ASP A 69 1.24 24.34 18.45
CA ASP A 69 1.14 25.77 18.18
C ASP A 69 1.08 26.55 19.50
N ASN A 70 1.92 27.59 19.63
CA ASN A 70 1.97 28.48 20.80
C ASN A 70 2.45 27.86 22.13
N SER A 71 3.04 26.66 22.12
CA SER A 71 3.65 26.03 23.30
C SER A 71 5.02 25.43 23.00
N GLN A 72 5.87 25.31 24.02
CA GLN A 72 7.12 24.55 23.95
C GLN A 72 6.91 23.04 24.24
N VAL A 73 5.68 22.64 24.56
CA VAL A 73 5.29 21.26 24.77
C VAL A 73 5.33 20.51 23.44
N ARG A 74 5.93 19.32 23.47
CA ARG A 74 5.98 18.41 22.33
C ARG A 74 5.10 17.21 22.59
N ALA A 75 4.51 16.64 21.54
CA ALA A 75 3.80 15.38 21.63
C ALA A 75 4.56 14.27 20.91
N HIS A 76 4.54 13.07 21.48
CA HIS A 76 5.01 11.84 20.89
C HIS A 76 3.81 10.90 20.72
N VAL A 77 3.73 10.21 19.57
CA VAL A 77 2.61 9.31 19.27
C VAL A 77 3.13 7.90 19.05
N THR A 78 2.53 6.97 19.79
CA THR A 78 2.76 5.53 19.63
C THR A 78 1.46 4.89 19.19
N ILE A 79 1.48 4.20 18.05
CA ILE A 79 0.31 3.46 17.56
C ILE A 79 0.56 1.97 17.72
N THR A 80 -0.28 1.33 18.51
CA THR A 80 -0.39 -0.13 18.60
C THR A 80 -1.56 -0.62 17.74
N ARG A 81 -1.84 -1.93 17.75
CA ARG A 81 -2.92 -2.50 16.93
C ARG A 81 -4.30 -1.90 17.24
N ASN A 82 -4.57 -1.59 18.51
CA ASN A 82 -5.91 -1.19 18.97
C ASN A 82 -5.92 0.14 19.75
N GLU A 83 -4.75 0.68 20.07
CA GLU A 83 -4.62 1.85 20.96
C GLU A 83 -3.58 2.82 20.39
N ILE A 84 -3.89 4.11 20.51
CA ILE A 84 -2.95 5.18 20.19
C ILE A 84 -2.63 5.92 21.49
N ASP A 85 -1.35 5.96 21.83
CA ASP A 85 -0.85 6.68 22.99
C ASP A 85 -0.23 7.99 22.53
N ILE A 86 -0.65 9.10 23.15
CA ILE A 86 -0.09 10.43 22.89
C ILE A 86 0.53 10.95 24.17
N VAL A 87 1.85 11.08 24.17
CA VAL A 87 2.61 11.57 25.32
C VAL A 87 3.06 13.01 25.05
N PHE A 88 2.47 13.94 25.78
CA PHE A 88 2.88 15.34 25.82
C PHE A 88 4.01 15.51 26.83
N TYR A 89 5.08 16.19 26.44
CA TYR A 89 6.25 16.38 27.29
C TYR A 89 6.87 17.77 27.12
N TYR A 90 7.33 18.34 28.24
CA TYR A 90 8.17 19.53 28.27
C TYR A 90 9.11 19.43 29.47
N ALA A 91 10.38 19.72 29.24
CA ALA A 91 11.43 19.56 30.22
C ALA A 91 12.40 20.73 30.16
N LEU A 92 12.78 21.24 31.33
CA LEU A 92 13.84 22.24 31.49
C LEU A 92 14.86 21.77 32.52
N TYR A 93 16.13 22.08 32.27
CA TYR A 93 17.23 21.73 33.17
C TYR A 93 17.15 22.51 34.48
N ILE A 94 17.15 21.79 35.60
CA ILE A 94 17.18 22.37 36.94
C ILE A 94 18.56 22.13 37.55
N SER A 95 19.40 23.16 37.51
CA SER A 95 20.73 23.09 38.10
C SER A 95 20.61 22.99 39.62
N LYS A 96 21.29 22.01 40.22
CA LYS A 96 21.40 21.88 41.69
C LYS A 96 22.07 23.09 42.36
N ASN A 97 22.79 23.91 41.58
CA ASN A 97 23.48 25.11 42.07
C ASN A 97 22.63 26.39 41.97
N ARG A 98 21.40 26.32 41.44
CA ARG A 98 20.46 27.47 41.44
C ARG A 98 19.86 27.66 42.83
N ASN A 99 19.62 28.91 43.19
CA ASN A 99 18.83 29.27 44.38
C ASN A 99 17.36 28.81 44.23
N GLU A 100 16.63 28.77 45.34
CA GLU A 100 15.23 28.30 45.37
C GLU A 100 14.32 29.09 44.42
N GLU A 101 14.50 30.41 44.35
CA GLU A 101 13.75 31.27 43.41
C GLU A 101 13.99 30.88 41.94
N GLY A 102 15.24 30.62 41.57
CA GLY A 102 15.60 30.23 40.20
C GLY A 102 15.18 28.80 39.85
N GLN A 103 15.01 27.93 40.84
CA GLN A 103 14.41 26.61 40.69
C GLN A 103 12.89 26.72 40.53
N GLN A 104 12.22 27.53 41.37
CA GLN A 104 10.79 27.76 41.29
C GLN A 104 10.38 28.41 39.96
N LEU A 105 11.17 29.35 39.45
CA LEU A 105 10.95 29.94 38.12
C LEU A 105 10.93 28.88 37.01
N ILE A 106 11.78 27.85 37.08
CA ILE A 106 11.76 26.74 36.12
C ILE A 106 10.45 25.95 36.24
N ARG A 107 10.04 25.60 37.47
CA ARG A 107 8.81 24.86 37.72
C ARG A 107 7.60 25.62 37.19
N ASP A 108 7.51 26.92 37.48
CA ASP A 108 6.44 27.80 37.02
C ASP A 108 6.44 27.94 35.50
N THR A 109 7.63 28.01 34.88
CA THR A 109 7.75 28.07 33.40
C THR A 109 7.22 26.80 32.75
N VAL A 110 7.63 25.63 33.23
CA VAL A 110 7.16 24.34 32.69
C VAL A 110 5.67 24.16 32.90
N ALA A 111 5.16 24.47 34.10
CA ALA A 111 3.73 24.41 34.40
C ALA A 111 2.91 25.39 33.55
N LYS A 112 3.43 26.60 33.29
CA LYS A 112 2.79 27.61 32.44
C LYS A 112 2.74 27.18 30.98
N GLU A 113 3.77 26.54 30.44
CA GLU A 113 3.72 26.02 29.07
C GLU A 113 2.73 24.85 28.94
N PHE A 114 2.65 23.99 29.96
CA PHE A 114 1.68 22.89 30.03
C PHE A 114 0.23 23.38 30.13
N SER A 115 -0.04 24.45 30.89
CA SER A 115 -1.39 24.97 31.07
C SER A 115 -1.98 25.67 29.84
N LYS A 116 -1.14 26.01 28.85
CA LYS A 116 -1.61 26.52 27.55
C LYS A 116 -2.22 25.43 26.67
N VAL A 117 -1.91 24.16 26.93
CA VAL A 117 -2.26 23.06 26.05
C VAL A 117 -3.65 22.53 26.41
N ASP A 118 -4.57 22.59 25.44
CA ASP A 118 -5.79 21.81 25.49
C ASP A 118 -5.50 20.40 24.96
N PHE A 119 -5.15 19.49 25.89
CA PHE A 119 -4.74 18.13 25.56
C PHE A 119 -5.77 17.35 24.74
N LEU A 120 -7.07 17.60 24.95
CA LEU A 120 -8.12 16.91 24.21
C LEU A 120 -8.14 17.36 22.74
N THR A 121 -8.15 18.68 22.55
CA THR A 121 -8.19 19.30 21.22
C THR A 121 -6.93 18.96 20.43
N GLU A 122 -5.75 19.07 21.06
CA GLU A 122 -4.47 18.74 20.41
C GLU A 122 -4.37 17.24 20.09
N SER A 123 -4.76 16.36 21.01
CA SER A 123 -4.80 14.91 20.74
C SER A 123 -5.72 14.59 19.57
N LYS A 124 -6.90 15.20 19.48
CA LYS A 124 -7.81 15.02 18.34
C LYS A 124 -7.17 15.44 17.02
N ALA A 125 -6.52 16.60 16.99
CA ALA A 125 -5.85 17.10 15.79
C ALA A 125 -4.72 16.16 15.35
N ILE A 126 -3.90 15.69 16.31
CA ILE A 126 -2.83 14.73 16.08
C ILE A 126 -3.38 13.40 15.53
N VAL A 127 -4.37 12.79 16.18
CA VAL A 127 -4.97 11.52 15.72
C VAL A 127 -5.56 11.69 14.32
N THR A 128 -6.33 12.75 14.08
CA THR A 128 -6.94 13.03 12.77
C THR A 128 -5.87 13.09 11.68
N LYS A 129 -4.78 13.82 11.93
CA LYS A 129 -3.68 13.97 10.98
C LYS A 129 -2.96 12.64 10.71
N VAL A 130 -2.73 11.85 11.74
CA VAL A 130 -2.05 10.55 11.62
C VAL A 130 -2.92 9.55 10.85
N LEU A 131 -4.20 9.43 11.21
CA LEU A 131 -5.12 8.51 10.56
C LEU A 131 -5.36 8.89 9.08
N ASN A 132 -5.56 10.18 8.79
CA ASN A 132 -5.73 10.65 7.41
C ASN A 132 -4.50 10.36 6.55
N ARG A 133 -3.28 10.57 7.07
CA ARG A 133 -2.05 10.24 6.32
C ARG A 133 -1.98 8.76 5.94
N ALA A 134 -2.34 7.86 6.85
CA ALA A 134 -2.34 6.43 6.57
C ALA A 134 -3.45 6.05 5.57
N ILE A 135 -4.65 6.61 5.71
CA ILE A 135 -5.76 6.45 4.77
C ILE A 135 -5.37 6.92 3.36
N ASP A 136 -4.75 8.10 3.24
CA ASP A 136 -4.29 8.65 1.96
C ASP A 136 -3.24 7.73 1.31
N GLY A 137 -2.31 7.19 2.10
CA GLY A 137 -1.30 6.25 1.61
C GLY A 137 -1.91 4.95 1.04
N ILE A 138 -2.95 4.42 1.67
CA ILE A 138 -3.66 3.23 1.18
C ILE A 138 -4.47 3.56 -0.06
N ASN A 139 -5.21 4.66 -0.06
CA ASN A 139 -5.96 5.11 -1.23
C ASN A 139 -5.04 5.27 -2.46
N GLU A 140 -3.84 5.83 -2.26
CA GLU A 140 -2.84 5.95 -3.31
C GLU A 140 -2.32 4.57 -3.77
N LEU A 141 -2.11 3.64 -2.86
CA LEU A 141 -1.66 2.28 -3.18
C LEU A 141 -2.72 1.50 -3.96
N GLU A 142 -3.98 1.54 -3.52
CA GLU A 142 -5.12 0.94 -4.21
C GLU A 142 -5.26 1.51 -5.63
N LEU A 143 -5.18 2.84 -5.76
CA LEU A 143 -5.21 3.50 -7.07
C LEU A 143 -4.03 3.05 -7.95
N LYS A 144 -2.82 2.94 -7.41
CA LYS A 144 -1.65 2.46 -8.17
C LYS A 144 -1.82 1.01 -8.62
N CYS A 145 -2.30 0.14 -7.74
CA CYS A 145 -2.60 -1.25 -8.07
C CYS A 145 -3.65 -1.34 -9.18
N PHE A 146 -4.72 -0.55 -9.09
CA PHE A 146 -5.75 -0.47 -10.12
C PHE A 146 -5.21 0.04 -11.46
N LEU A 147 -4.44 1.13 -11.46
CA LEU A 147 -3.82 1.66 -12.67
C LEU A 147 -2.85 0.65 -13.29
N LYS A 148 -2.14 -0.13 -12.48
CA LYS A 148 -1.30 -1.22 -12.96
C LYS A 148 -2.13 -2.36 -13.56
N PHE A 149 -3.21 -2.75 -12.91
CA PHE A 149 -4.17 -3.73 -13.46
C PHE A 149 -4.72 -3.27 -14.81
N LEU A 150 -5.16 -2.02 -14.92
CA LEU A 150 -5.56 -1.43 -16.20
C LEU A 150 -4.42 -1.46 -17.20
N THR A 151 -3.21 -1.05 -16.84
CA THR A 151 -2.11 -1.03 -17.82
C THR A 151 -1.76 -2.44 -18.33
N GLN A 152 -1.90 -3.47 -17.48
CA GLN A 152 -1.55 -4.86 -17.81
C GLN A 152 -2.71 -5.64 -18.43
N SER A 153 -3.95 -5.25 -18.17
CA SER A 153 -5.17 -5.98 -18.53
C SER A 153 -6.16 -5.14 -19.33
N ALA A 154 -5.86 -3.88 -19.66
CA ALA A 154 -6.76 -3.03 -20.43
C ALA A 154 -7.06 -3.64 -21.79
N THR A 155 -6.06 -4.21 -22.46
CA THR A 155 -6.27 -4.88 -23.74
C THR A 155 -7.26 -6.02 -23.59
N SER A 156 -7.05 -6.94 -22.65
CA SER A 156 -7.97 -8.08 -22.47
C SER A 156 -9.37 -7.67 -22.00
N VAL A 157 -9.49 -6.62 -21.18
CA VAL A 157 -10.80 -6.10 -20.74
C VAL A 157 -11.52 -5.40 -21.88
N VAL A 158 -10.81 -4.63 -22.71
CA VAL A 158 -11.39 -3.95 -23.88
C VAL A 158 -11.77 -4.97 -24.95
N ASP A 159 -10.93 -5.98 -25.20
CA ASP A 159 -11.22 -7.07 -26.13
C ASP A 159 -12.48 -7.84 -25.69
N ALA A 160 -12.60 -8.17 -24.40
CA ALA A 160 -13.79 -8.84 -23.86
C ALA A 160 -15.07 -7.98 -23.96
N GLU A 161 -14.96 -6.66 -23.78
CA GLU A 161 -16.07 -5.74 -23.99
C GLU A 161 -16.44 -5.62 -25.48
N LEU A 162 -15.45 -5.60 -26.39
CA LEU A 162 -15.68 -5.62 -27.83
C LEU A 162 -16.41 -6.91 -28.25
N GLU A 163 -15.96 -8.06 -27.75
CA GLU A 163 -16.62 -9.36 -27.95
C GLU A 163 -18.07 -9.36 -27.44
N GLN A 164 -18.32 -8.83 -26.24
CA GLN A 164 -19.68 -8.79 -25.66
C GLN A 164 -20.59 -7.77 -26.34
N SER A 165 -20.04 -6.67 -26.86
CA SER A 165 -20.79 -5.63 -27.53
C SER A 165 -21.32 -6.05 -28.91
N GLY A 166 -20.78 -7.15 -29.47
CA GLY A 166 -21.10 -7.60 -30.83
C GLY A 166 -20.61 -6.62 -31.89
N ASP A 167 -19.45 -5.99 -31.66
CA ASP A 167 -18.85 -5.08 -32.64
C ASP A 167 -18.49 -5.84 -33.92
N LEU A 168 -19.10 -5.41 -35.03
CA LEU A 168 -19.04 -6.12 -36.29
C LEU A 168 -17.64 -6.08 -36.92
N GLU A 169 -16.88 -5.00 -36.69
CA GLU A 169 -15.54 -4.82 -37.22
C GLU A 169 -14.54 -5.68 -36.43
N TRP A 170 -14.68 -5.74 -35.11
CA TRP A 170 -13.92 -6.63 -34.25
C TRP A 170 -14.11 -8.11 -34.62
N ASP A 171 -15.35 -8.56 -34.76
CA ASP A 171 -15.66 -9.94 -35.16
C ASP A 171 -15.05 -10.32 -36.52
N LEU A 172 -15.05 -9.39 -37.47
CA LEU A 172 -14.41 -9.56 -38.77
C LEU A 172 -12.89 -9.70 -38.61
N LEU A 173 -12.26 -8.86 -37.80
CA LEU A 173 -10.82 -8.92 -37.55
C LEU A 173 -10.41 -10.24 -36.89
N CYS A 174 -11.12 -10.70 -35.86
CA CYS A 174 -10.84 -11.98 -35.21
C CYS A 174 -10.93 -13.17 -36.18
N LYS A 175 -11.92 -13.18 -37.08
CA LYS A 175 -12.04 -14.21 -38.13
C LYS A 175 -10.88 -14.20 -39.11
N HIS A 176 -10.44 -13.01 -39.54
CA HIS A 176 -9.28 -12.89 -40.42
C HIS A 176 -7.99 -13.34 -39.74
N GLU A 177 -7.80 -12.97 -38.48
CA GLU A 177 -6.65 -13.40 -37.68
C GLU A 177 -6.59 -14.93 -37.56
N GLN A 178 -7.73 -15.56 -37.25
CA GLN A 178 -7.80 -17.02 -37.15
C GLN A 178 -7.47 -17.70 -38.49
N HIS A 179 -8.00 -17.18 -39.60
CA HIS A 179 -7.67 -17.70 -40.93
C HIS A 179 -6.18 -17.57 -41.27
N LEU A 180 -5.56 -16.44 -40.95
CA LEU A 180 -4.12 -16.22 -41.16
C LEU A 180 -3.27 -17.19 -40.32
N ASN A 181 -3.67 -17.43 -39.07
CA ASN A 181 -2.99 -18.38 -38.19
C ASN A 181 -3.07 -19.82 -38.73
N ASP A 182 -4.22 -20.23 -39.25
CA ASP A 182 -4.38 -21.54 -39.89
C ASP A 182 -3.47 -21.66 -41.13
N MET A 183 -3.43 -20.63 -41.99
CA MET A 183 -2.53 -20.60 -43.14
C MET A 183 -1.04 -20.66 -42.75
N LEU A 184 -0.65 -19.99 -41.66
CA LEU A 184 0.72 -20.04 -41.15
C LEU A 184 1.08 -21.43 -40.63
N ASN A 185 0.14 -22.11 -39.96
CA ASN A 185 0.32 -23.50 -39.52
C ASN A 185 0.47 -24.46 -40.72
N ASP A 186 -0.38 -24.33 -41.73
CA ASP A 186 -0.29 -25.13 -42.95
C ASP A 186 1.07 -24.95 -43.64
N LEU A 187 1.58 -23.72 -43.70
CA LEU A 187 2.91 -23.42 -44.23
C LEU A 187 4.03 -24.07 -43.40
N ALA A 188 3.89 -24.11 -42.07
CA ALA A 188 4.87 -24.77 -41.20
C ALA A 188 4.91 -26.28 -41.45
N VAL A 189 3.74 -26.93 -41.53
CA VAL A 189 3.61 -28.36 -41.87
C VAL A 189 4.20 -28.66 -43.25
N TYR A 190 3.91 -27.81 -44.24
CA TYR A 190 4.43 -27.98 -45.59
C TYR A 190 5.96 -27.85 -45.63
N LYS A 191 6.53 -26.87 -44.91
CA LYS A 191 7.99 -26.73 -44.78
C LYS A 191 8.63 -27.93 -44.10
N ALA A 192 8.01 -28.49 -43.06
CA ALA A 192 8.49 -29.71 -42.40
C ALA A 192 8.49 -30.90 -43.38
N THR A 193 7.42 -31.04 -44.16
CA THR A 193 7.31 -32.07 -45.22
C THR A 193 8.42 -31.92 -46.27
N LEU A 194 8.66 -30.71 -46.76
CA LEU A 194 9.74 -30.47 -47.73
C LEU A 194 11.13 -30.79 -47.15
N ARG A 195 11.37 -30.46 -45.87
CA ARG A 195 12.62 -30.80 -45.18
C ARG A 195 12.79 -32.31 -45.05
N LYS A 196 11.74 -33.05 -44.65
CA LYS A 196 11.73 -34.52 -44.60
C LYS A 196 12.09 -35.11 -45.97
N ASN A 197 11.43 -34.65 -47.03
CA ASN A 197 11.65 -35.15 -48.39
C ASN A 197 13.07 -34.85 -48.90
N ALA A 198 13.59 -33.65 -48.62
CA ALA A 198 14.96 -33.29 -48.98
C ALA A 198 15.99 -34.17 -48.24
N LEU A 199 15.76 -34.45 -46.96
CA LEU A 199 16.62 -35.32 -46.16
C LEU A 199 16.60 -36.76 -46.66
N ILE A 200 15.42 -37.32 -46.95
CA ILE A 200 15.28 -38.66 -47.55
C ILE A 200 16.07 -38.73 -48.85
N LYS A 201 15.86 -37.77 -49.77
CA LYS A 201 16.56 -37.71 -51.05
C LYS A 201 18.08 -37.62 -50.89
N TYR A 202 18.56 -36.89 -49.89
CA TYR A 202 19.98 -36.82 -49.58
C TYR A 202 20.52 -38.16 -49.08
N LEU A 203 19.79 -38.82 -48.17
CA LEU A 203 20.19 -40.12 -47.61
C LEU A 203 20.17 -41.23 -48.66
N GLU A 204 19.25 -41.20 -49.62
CA GLU A 204 19.18 -42.14 -50.75
C GLU A 204 20.33 -42.00 -51.76
N GLN A 205 21.04 -40.87 -51.77
CA GLN A 205 22.27 -40.71 -52.59
C GLN A 205 23.44 -41.51 -52.02
N ASP A 206 23.40 -41.82 -50.73
CA ASP A 206 24.34 -42.73 -50.09
C ASP A 206 23.91 -44.16 -50.41
N LYS A 207 24.69 -44.89 -51.21
CA LYS A 207 24.34 -46.25 -51.74
C LYS A 207 24.17 -47.33 -50.64
N ARG A 208 24.28 -46.95 -49.37
CA ARG A 208 24.11 -47.81 -48.21
C ARG A 208 22.64 -47.78 -47.79
N PRO A 209 22.03 -48.92 -47.46
CA PRO A 209 20.64 -48.94 -47.00
C PRO A 209 20.50 -48.19 -45.67
N LEU A 210 19.45 -47.38 -45.56
CA LEU A 210 19.03 -46.76 -44.31
C LEU A 210 18.64 -47.83 -43.29
N THR A 211 19.15 -47.73 -42.05
CA THR A 211 18.71 -48.62 -40.97
C THR A 211 17.34 -48.19 -40.45
N LYS A 212 16.65 -49.13 -39.80
CA LYS A 212 15.31 -48.91 -39.27
C LYS A 212 15.27 -47.78 -38.22
N GLU A 213 16.30 -47.68 -37.36
CA GLU A 213 16.39 -46.60 -36.37
C GLU A 213 16.56 -45.21 -37.02
N MET A 214 17.31 -45.12 -38.13
CA MET A 214 17.49 -43.86 -38.86
C MET A 214 16.20 -43.39 -39.52
N SER A 215 15.42 -44.32 -40.08
CA SER A 215 14.10 -44.00 -40.65
C SER A 215 13.13 -43.49 -39.58
N GLU A 216 13.05 -44.14 -38.43
CA GLU A 216 12.16 -43.74 -37.33
C GLU A 216 12.52 -42.35 -36.77
N LEU A 217 13.81 -42.02 -36.65
CA LEU A 217 14.29 -40.70 -36.23
C LEU A 217 13.90 -39.58 -37.22
N VAL A 218 13.95 -39.85 -38.53
CA VAL A 218 13.52 -38.89 -39.56
C VAL A 218 12.01 -38.64 -39.50
N GLU A 219 11.21 -39.65 -39.15
CA GLU A 219 9.77 -39.45 -39.01
C GLU A 219 9.39 -38.65 -37.76
N GLN A 220 10.08 -38.89 -36.64
CA GLN A 220 9.86 -38.17 -35.37
C GLN A 220 10.32 -36.70 -35.41
N SER A 221 11.34 -36.37 -36.21
CA SER A 221 11.96 -35.03 -36.20
C SER A 221 11.17 -33.98 -37.00
N PHE A 222 10.17 -34.40 -37.80
CA PHE A 222 9.44 -33.53 -38.72
C PHE A 222 7.92 -33.78 -38.71
N SER A 223 7.40 -34.42 -37.66
CA SER A 223 5.97 -34.50 -37.33
C SER A 223 5.55 -33.32 -36.45
#